data_AF-A0A401PUD2-F1
#
_entry.id   AF-A0A401PUD2-F1
#
_cell.length_a   1.000
_cell.length_b   1.000
_cell.length_c   1.000
_cell.angle_alpha   90.00
_cell.angle_beta   90.00
_cell.angle_gamma   90.00
#
_symmetry.space_group_name_H-M   'P 1'
#
loop_
_entity.id
_entity.type
_entity.pdbx_description
1 polymer ?
#
loop_
_entity_poly.entity_id
_entity_poly.type
_entity_poly.pdbx_seq_one_letter_code
_entity_poly.pdbx_strand_id
1 'polypeptide(L)'
;MLLSGTGFLQALQQFPKDTINDETVELLQPYFTMEDYTFEHAKKVCGNVAGLLSWTQAMASFFSINKEVLPLKANLAVQENRLQRAMKELGTAQAQLDDKQAELDKVQAKFDAAMKEKMDLLEDAETCRRKMEAASALIDGLSGERIRWTEQCKEFKAQINRQVLGPGCPQL
;
A
#
# COMPACT_ATOMS: atom_id res chain seq x y z
N MET A 1 -61.66 34.60 11.67
CA MET A 1 -62.08 34.10 10.33
C MET A 1 -60.86 33.57 9.56
N LEU A 2 -60.04 32.67 10.14
CA LEU A 2 -58.82 32.18 9.51
C LEU A 2 -59.10 31.29 8.28
N LEU A 3 -60.21 30.55 8.33
CA LEU A 3 -60.68 29.66 7.25
C LEU A 3 -61.36 30.38 6.08
N SER A 4 -61.64 31.69 6.19
CA SER A 4 -62.34 32.45 5.14
C SER A 4 -61.46 33.51 4.49
N GLY A 5 -60.18 33.57 4.87
CA GLY A 5 -59.19 34.43 4.24
C GLY A 5 -58.71 33.85 2.92
N THR A 6 -58.53 34.69 1.91
CA THR A 6 -58.08 34.31 0.56
C THR A 6 -56.68 33.67 0.54
N GLY A 7 -55.89 33.79 1.60
CA GLY A 7 -54.53 33.23 1.74
C GLY A 7 -54.42 31.91 2.51
N PHE A 8 -55.52 31.29 2.91
CA PHE A 8 -55.48 30.09 3.79
C PHE A 8 -54.68 28.92 3.18
N LEU A 9 -54.87 28.63 1.89
CA LEU A 9 -54.12 27.56 1.20
C LEU A 9 -52.61 27.82 1.19
N GLN A 10 -52.22 29.08 0.94
CA GLN A 10 -50.81 29.48 0.96
C GLN A 10 -50.21 29.33 2.35
N ALA A 11 -50.97 29.66 3.40
CA ALA A 11 -50.55 29.46 4.78
C ALA A 11 -50.33 27.97 5.13
N LEU A 12 -51.15 27.05 4.57
CA LEU A 12 -50.94 25.60 4.75
C LEU A 12 -49.69 25.09 4.01
N GLN A 13 -49.46 25.57 2.79
CA GLN A 13 -48.29 25.18 2.00
C GLN A 13 -46.98 25.70 2.62
N GLN A 14 -47.02 26.89 3.20
CA GLN A 14 -45.88 27.54 3.85
C GLN A 14 -45.84 27.32 5.36
N PHE A 15 -46.68 26.40 5.87
CA PHE A 15 -46.75 26.14 7.30
C PHE A 15 -45.37 25.74 7.81
N PRO A 16 -44.86 26.35 8.90
CA PRO A 16 -43.53 26.07 9.42
C PRO A 16 -43.55 24.71 10.13
N LYS A 17 -43.53 23.63 9.36
CA LYS A 17 -43.62 22.24 9.83
C LYS A 17 -42.58 21.86 10.89
N ASP A 18 -41.44 22.56 10.93
CA ASP A 18 -40.39 22.35 11.93
C ASP A 18 -40.73 22.93 13.30
N THR A 19 -41.81 23.73 13.43
CA THR A 19 -42.32 24.20 14.73
C THR A 19 -43.25 23.21 15.41
N ILE A 20 -43.65 22.14 14.71
CA ILE A 20 -44.42 21.04 15.31
C ILE A 20 -43.51 20.36 16.34
N ASN A 21 -44.00 20.21 17.56
CA ASN A 21 -43.31 19.51 18.64
C ASN A 21 -44.11 18.29 19.10
N ASP A 22 -43.50 17.47 19.96
CA ASP A 22 -44.12 16.25 20.49
C ASP A 22 -45.48 16.54 21.16
N GLU A 23 -45.58 17.60 21.97
CA GLU A 23 -46.85 18.04 22.60
C GLU A 23 -47.95 18.32 21.58
N THR A 24 -47.62 18.95 20.45
CA THR A 24 -48.60 19.27 19.39
C THR A 24 -49.15 18.00 18.76
N VAL A 25 -48.28 17.00 18.49
CA VAL A 25 -48.71 15.72 17.92
C VAL A 25 -49.46 14.88 18.95
N GLU A 26 -49.03 14.87 20.20
CA GLU A 26 -49.68 14.17 21.31
C GLU A 26 -51.10 14.71 21.54
N LEU A 27 -51.30 16.03 21.49
CA LEU A 27 -52.61 16.64 21.62
C LEU A 27 -53.56 16.25 20.47
N LEU A 28 -53.03 16.00 19.27
CA LEU A 28 -53.80 15.59 18.09
C LEU A 28 -54.10 14.09 18.06
N GLN A 29 -53.30 13.28 18.74
CA GLN A 29 -53.36 11.81 18.68
C GLN A 29 -54.75 11.23 19.01
N PRO A 30 -55.50 11.70 20.03
CA PRO A 30 -56.83 11.17 20.32
C PRO A 30 -57.81 11.35 19.15
N TYR A 31 -57.71 12.46 18.41
CA TYR A 31 -58.55 12.71 17.24
C TYR A 31 -58.23 11.75 16.10
N PHE A 32 -56.96 11.44 15.88
CA PHE A 32 -56.54 10.48 14.85
C PHE A 32 -56.99 9.04 15.13
N THR A 33 -57.33 8.71 16.38
CA THR A 33 -57.84 7.40 16.77
C THR A 33 -59.38 7.28 16.75
N MET A 34 -60.11 8.37 16.49
CA MET A 34 -61.57 8.33 16.40
C MET A 34 -62.04 7.64 15.10
N GLU A 35 -63.10 6.83 15.17
CA GLU A 35 -63.61 6.05 14.02
C GLU A 35 -64.12 6.92 12.86
N ASP A 36 -64.53 8.15 13.15
CA ASP A 36 -65.04 9.13 12.19
C ASP A 36 -63.94 10.05 11.63
N TYR A 37 -62.73 10.02 12.20
CA TYR A 37 -61.57 10.76 11.68
C TYR A 37 -60.88 10.00 10.55
N THR A 38 -61.64 9.71 9.50
CA THR A 38 -61.13 9.03 8.31
C THR A 38 -61.43 9.82 7.05
N PHE A 39 -60.58 9.63 6.04
CA PHE A 39 -60.74 10.29 4.74
C PHE A 39 -62.13 10.01 4.13
N GLU A 40 -62.62 8.78 4.22
CA GLU A 40 -63.91 8.37 3.69
C GLU A 40 -65.10 9.04 4.42
N HIS A 41 -65.01 9.22 5.74
CA HIS A 41 -66.04 9.96 6.49
C HIS A 41 -66.01 11.46 6.15
N ALA A 42 -64.83 12.07 6.11
CA ALA A 42 -64.69 13.49 5.75
C ALA A 42 -65.14 13.79 4.32
N LYS A 43 -64.89 12.88 3.37
CA LYS A 43 -65.26 13.02 1.96
C LYS A 43 -66.78 13.01 1.75
N LYS A 44 -67.54 12.29 2.58
CA LYS A 44 -69.02 12.32 2.58
C LYS A 44 -69.58 13.71 2.91
N VAL A 45 -68.82 14.52 3.66
CA VAL A 45 -69.20 15.90 3.99
C VAL A 45 -68.78 16.86 2.86
N CYS A 46 -67.47 16.95 2.58
CA CYS A 46 -66.95 17.63 1.39
C CYS A 46 -65.47 17.28 1.12
N GLY A 47 -65.05 17.38 -0.15
CA GLY A 47 -63.69 17.07 -0.57
C GLY A 47 -62.62 17.96 0.09
N ASN A 48 -62.94 19.23 0.37
CA ASN A 48 -62.00 20.15 1.01
C ASN A 48 -61.69 19.76 2.46
N VAL A 49 -62.70 19.30 3.22
CA VAL A 49 -62.51 18.81 4.59
C VAL A 49 -61.69 17.51 4.60
N ALA A 50 -61.93 16.62 3.63
CA ALA A 50 -61.10 15.43 3.46
C ALA A 50 -59.62 15.77 3.17
N GLY A 51 -59.36 16.81 2.37
CA GLY A 51 -58.01 17.31 2.11
C GLY A 51 -57.33 17.87 3.37
N LEU A 52 -58.06 18.62 4.21
CA LEU A 52 -57.51 19.14 5.47
C LEU A 52 -57.23 18.02 6.48
N LEU A 53 -58.10 17.01 6.57
CA LEU A 53 -57.89 15.83 7.40
C LEU A 53 -56.64 15.06 6.97
N SER A 54 -56.45 14.88 5.66
CA SER A 54 -55.24 14.23 5.15
C SER A 54 -53.99 15.06 5.44
N TRP A 55 -54.08 16.39 5.33
CA TRP A 55 -52.97 17.29 5.62
C TRP A 55 -52.53 17.22 7.09
N THR A 56 -53.46 17.21 8.06
CA THR A 56 -53.12 17.10 9.49
C THR A 56 -52.44 15.78 9.82
N GLN A 57 -52.93 14.66 9.28
CA GLN A 57 -52.29 13.34 9.42
C GLN A 57 -50.88 13.35 8.80
N ALA A 58 -50.73 13.91 7.61
CA ALA A 58 -49.43 14.02 6.93
C ALA A 58 -48.43 14.88 7.72
N MET A 59 -48.86 15.96 8.35
CA MET A 59 -47.99 16.80 9.20
C MET A 59 -47.53 16.06 10.46
N ALA A 60 -48.41 15.29 11.10
CA ALA A 60 -48.05 14.47 12.26
C ALA A 60 -47.07 13.36 11.88
N SER A 61 -47.31 12.64 10.78
CA SER A 61 -46.39 11.62 10.26
C SER A 61 -45.05 12.23 9.83
N PHE A 62 -45.05 13.41 9.21
CA PHE A 62 -43.83 14.14 8.85
C PHE A 62 -42.97 14.41 10.07
N PHE A 63 -43.55 14.92 11.17
CA PHE A 63 -42.83 15.16 12.40
C PHE A 63 -42.18 13.88 12.96
N SER A 64 -42.95 12.79 13.09
CA SER A 64 -42.45 11.52 13.62
C SER A 64 -41.27 10.97 12.80
N ILE A 65 -41.36 11.03 11.46
CA ILE A 65 -40.27 10.59 10.58
C ILE A 65 -39.07 11.54 10.69
N ASN A 66 -39.30 12.86 10.70
CA ASN A 66 -38.21 13.84 10.75
C ASN A 66 -37.43 13.76 12.06
N LYS A 67 -38.10 13.45 13.17
CA LYS A 67 -37.48 13.18 14.48
C LYS A 67 -36.44 12.06 14.42
N GLU A 68 -36.68 11.03 13.61
CA GLU A 68 -35.73 9.94 13.39
C GLU A 68 -34.69 10.27 12.32
N VAL A 69 -35.08 10.98 11.26
CA VAL A 69 -34.21 11.26 10.11
C VAL A 69 -33.15 12.34 10.40
N LEU A 70 -33.48 13.38 11.16
CA LEU A 70 -32.51 14.44 11.51
C LEU A 70 -31.26 13.93 12.22
N PRO A 71 -31.35 13.13 13.31
CA PRO A 71 -30.16 12.62 13.97
C PRO A 71 -29.37 11.66 13.06
N LEU A 72 -30.03 10.88 12.20
CA LEU A 72 -29.37 10.02 11.22
C LEU A 72 -28.58 10.83 10.19
N LYS A 73 -29.15 11.91 9.64
CA LYS A 73 -28.45 12.82 8.72
C LYS A 73 -27.27 13.51 9.38
N ALA A 74 -27.43 13.96 10.63
CA ALA A 74 -26.34 14.57 11.39
C ALA A 74 -25.20 13.56 11.63
N ASN A 75 -25.52 12.33 12.02
CA ASN A 75 -24.52 11.27 12.19
C ASN A 75 -23.84 10.91 10.87
N LEU A 76 -24.60 10.80 9.76
CA LEU A 76 -24.05 10.56 8.43
C LEU A 76 -22.98 11.60 8.07
N ALA A 77 -23.29 12.89 8.21
CA ALA A 77 -22.34 13.97 7.95
C ALA A 77 -21.05 13.86 8.80
N VAL A 78 -21.19 13.44 10.07
CA VAL A 78 -20.04 13.19 10.95
C VAL A 78 -19.19 12.02 10.45
N GLN A 79 -19.82 10.90 10.05
CA GLN A 79 -19.09 9.74 9.55
C GLN A 79 -18.42 10.01 8.20
N GLU A 80 -19.09 10.72 7.30
CA GLU A 80 -18.52 11.15 6.01
C GLU A 80 -17.27 12.02 6.22
N ASN A 81 -17.33 12.97 7.16
CA ASN A 81 -16.17 13.80 7.48
C ASN A 81 -15.01 12.97 8.07
N ARG A 82 -15.31 12.02 8.97
CA ARG A 82 -14.31 11.10 9.53
C ARG A 82 -13.67 10.25 8.44
N LEU A 83 -14.47 9.69 7.53
CA LEU A 83 -14.00 8.90 6.40
C LEU A 83 -13.09 9.73 5.51
N GLN A 84 -13.48 10.95 5.16
CA GLN A 84 -12.68 11.84 4.32
C GLN A 84 -11.31 12.14 4.95
N ARG A 85 -11.28 12.37 6.27
CA ARG A 85 -10.03 12.56 7.02
C ARG A 85 -9.15 11.31 7.00
N ALA A 86 -9.72 10.14 7.30
CA ALA A 86 -9.00 8.87 7.28
C ALA A 86 -8.44 8.55 5.89
N MET A 87 -9.19 8.79 4.81
CA MET A 87 -8.71 8.60 3.44
C MET A 87 -7.55 9.52 3.10
N LYS A 88 -7.56 10.76 3.58
CA LYS A 88 -6.45 11.71 3.39
C LYS A 88 -5.19 11.27 4.14
N GLU A 89 -5.35 10.82 5.37
CA GLU A 89 -4.24 10.29 6.19
C GLU A 89 -3.65 9.02 5.54
N LEU A 90 -4.51 8.11 5.08
CA LEU A 90 -4.10 6.91 4.33
C LEU A 90 -3.31 7.27 3.07
N GLY A 91 -3.81 8.21 2.26
CA GLY A 91 -3.11 8.64 1.05
C GLY A 91 -1.74 9.25 1.34
N THR A 92 -1.61 10.00 2.44
CA THR A 92 -0.32 10.55 2.88
C THR A 92 0.64 9.45 3.32
N ALA A 93 0.16 8.48 4.11
CA ALA A 93 0.97 7.36 4.57
C ALA A 93 1.42 6.46 3.42
N GLN A 94 0.54 6.18 2.45
CA GLN A 94 0.88 5.41 1.26
C GLN A 94 1.95 6.10 0.42
N ALA A 95 1.83 7.41 0.19
CA ALA A 95 2.85 8.17 -0.54
C ALA A 95 4.22 8.13 0.15
N GLN A 96 4.25 8.21 1.48
CA GLN A 96 5.50 8.06 2.25
C GLN A 96 6.07 6.66 2.13
N LEU A 97 5.23 5.63 2.15
CA LEU A 97 5.66 4.24 1.98
C LEU A 97 6.26 4.02 0.60
N ASP A 98 5.60 4.51 -0.45
CA ASP A 98 6.07 4.38 -1.84
C ASP A 98 7.42 5.07 -2.05
N ASP A 99 7.62 6.26 -1.47
CA ASP A 99 8.90 6.98 -1.51
C ASP A 99 10.01 6.19 -0.80
N LYS A 100 9.73 5.65 0.39
CA LYS A 100 10.71 4.83 1.13
C LYS A 100 11.02 3.51 0.44
N GLN A 101 10.03 2.88 -0.18
CA GLN A 101 10.24 1.66 -0.96
C GLN A 101 11.14 1.93 -2.16
N ALA A 102 10.90 3.03 -2.89
CA ALA A 102 11.74 3.41 -4.02
C ALA A 102 13.20 3.68 -3.62
N GLU A 103 13.43 4.33 -2.47
CA GLU A 103 14.78 4.52 -1.93
C GLU A 103 15.42 3.19 -1.50
N LEU A 104 14.65 2.30 -0.86
CA LEU A 104 15.12 0.98 -0.47
C LEU A 104 15.55 0.16 -1.69
N ASP A 105 14.74 0.14 -2.75
CA ASP A 105 15.02 -0.60 -3.98
C ASP A 105 16.32 -0.13 -4.64
N LYS A 106 16.57 1.19 -4.64
CA LYS A 106 17.84 1.76 -5.14
C LYS A 106 19.04 1.29 -4.33
N VAL A 107 18.93 1.28 -3.01
CA VAL A 107 20.02 0.86 -2.12
C VAL A 107 20.25 -0.65 -2.24
N GLN A 108 19.18 -1.44 -2.32
CA GLN A 108 19.25 -2.88 -2.52
C GLN A 108 19.96 -3.22 -3.84
N ALA A 109 19.61 -2.55 -4.93
CA ALA A 109 20.27 -2.76 -6.22
C ALA A 109 21.78 -2.46 -6.17
N LYS A 110 22.18 -1.39 -5.46
CA LYS A 110 23.60 -1.07 -5.25
C LYS A 110 24.31 -2.12 -4.40
N PHE A 111 23.64 -2.58 -3.35
CA PHE A 111 24.18 -3.62 -2.47
C PHE A 111 24.39 -4.93 -3.24
N ASP A 112 23.41 -5.36 -4.03
CA ASP A 112 23.49 -6.59 -4.82
C ASP A 112 24.61 -6.49 -5.88
N ALA A 113 24.75 -5.34 -6.54
CA ALA A 113 25.84 -5.10 -7.48
C ALA A 113 27.23 -5.16 -6.81
N ALA A 114 27.39 -4.50 -5.65
CA ALA A 114 28.64 -4.51 -4.91
C ALA A 114 28.98 -5.91 -4.35
N MET A 115 27.96 -6.66 -3.92
CA MET A 115 28.14 -8.04 -3.48
C MET A 115 28.57 -8.95 -4.62
N LYS A 116 28.01 -8.77 -5.82
CA LYS A 116 28.45 -9.49 -7.01
C LYS A 116 29.90 -9.18 -7.36
N GLU A 117 30.26 -7.90 -7.46
CA GLU A 117 31.63 -7.47 -7.74
C GLU A 117 32.62 -8.03 -6.71
N LYS A 118 32.25 -8.03 -5.43
CA LYS A 118 33.06 -8.65 -4.37
C LYS A 118 33.27 -10.14 -4.63
N MET A 119 32.24 -10.89 -5.01
CA MET A 119 32.36 -12.33 -5.29
C MET A 119 33.27 -12.57 -6.50
N ASP A 120 33.07 -11.82 -7.58
CA ASP A 120 33.88 -11.92 -8.80
C ASP A 120 35.37 -11.64 -8.50
N LEU A 121 35.67 -10.60 -7.72
CA LEU A 121 37.03 -10.27 -7.29
C LEU A 121 37.67 -11.35 -6.41
N LEU A 122 36.89 -12.01 -5.54
CA LEU A 122 37.39 -13.11 -4.71
C LEU A 122 37.73 -14.32 -5.58
N GLU A 123 36.90 -14.65 -6.57
CA GLU A 123 37.16 -15.74 -7.51
C GLU A 123 38.40 -15.47 -8.39
N ASP A 124 38.54 -14.24 -8.88
CA ASP A 124 39.71 -13.79 -9.64
C ASP A 124 40.99 -13.85 -8.79
N ALA A 125 40.92 -13.39 -7.55
CA ALA A 125 42.04 -13.44 -6.60
C ALA A 125 42.45 -14.89 -6.30
N GLU A 126 41.48 -15.80 -6.11
CA GLU A 126 41.76 -17.21 -5.90
C GLU A 126 42.40 -17.85 -7.14
N THR A 127 41.88 -17.55 -8.32
CA THR A 127 42.43 -18.03 -9.60
C THR A 127 43.86 -17.54 -9.80
N CYS A 128 44.13 -16.26 -9.52
CA CYS A 128 45.46 -15.67 -9.57
C CYS A 128 46.41 -16.38 -8.59
N ARG A 129 45.98 -16.58 -7.34
CA ARG A 129 46.75 -17.30 -6.32
C ARG A 129 47.13 -18.70 -6.79
N ARG A 130 46.19 -19.47 -7.35
CA ARG A 130 46.45 -20.82 -7.88
C ARG A 130 47.45 -20.80 -9.03
N LYS A 131 47.37 -19.81 -9.92
CA LYS A 131 48.34 -19.62 -11.02
C LYS A 131 49.73 -19.29 -10.49
N MET A 132 49.83 -18.41 -9.48
CA MET A 132 51.10 -18.07 -8.84
C MET A 132 51.73 -19.30 -8.17
N GLU A 133 50.95 -20.12 -7.46
CA GLU A 133 51.44 -21.36 -6.85
C GLU A 133 51.98 -22.35 -7.89
N ALA A 134 51.26 -22.55 -8.99
CA ALA A 134 51.70 -23.39 -10.09
C ALA A 134 52.98 -22.86 -10.76
N ALA A 135 53.08 -21.54 -10.96
CA ALA A 135 54.28 -20.91 -11.51
C ALA A 135 55.49 -21.07 -10.59
N SER A 136 55.33 -20.86 -9.28
CA SER A 136 56.39 -21.09 -8.30
C SER A 136 56.87 -22.55 -8.31
N ALA A 137 55.94 -23.51 -8.30
CA ALA A 137 56.29 -24.93 -8.38
C ALA A 137 57.06 -25.29 -9.67
N LEU A 138 56.69 -24.68 -10.81
CA LEU A 138 57.40 -24.87 -12.08
C LEU A 138 58.81 -24.26 -12.03
N ILE A 139 58.97 -23.06 -11.45
CA ILE A 139 60.28 -22.40 -11.29
C ILE A 139 61.20 -23.27 -10.43
N ASP A 140 60.70 -23.79 -9.32
CA ASP A 140 61.46 -24.67 -8.43
C ASP A 140 61.87 -25.97 -9.14
N GLY A 141 60.93 -26.58 -9.88
CA GLY A 141 61.19 -27.76 -10.71
C GLY A 141 62.27 -27.53 -11.77
N LEU A 142 62.13 -26.46 -12.57
CA LEU A 142 63.10 -26.09 -13.61
C LEU A 142 64.48 -25.74 -13.03
N SER A 143 64.53 -25.11 -11.85
CA SER A 143 65.79 -24.84 -11.16
C SER A 143 66.51 -26.14 -10.79
N GLY A 144 65.77 -27.12 -10.26
CA GLY A 144 66.28 -28.46 -9.98
C GLY A 144 66.75 -29.20 -11.24
N GLU A 145 65.98 -29.15 -12.33
CA GLU A 145 66.36 -29.75 -13.61
C GLU A 145 67.62 -29.12 -14.20
N ARG A 146 67.75 -27.79 -14.14
CA ARG A 146 68.96 -27.07 -14.58
C ARG A 146 70.20 -27.55 -13.82
N ILE A 147 70.12 -27.75 -12.51
CA ILE A 147 71.23 -28.28 -11.71
C ILE A 147 71.58 -29.69 -12.20
N ARG A 148 70.58 -30.57 -12.32
CA ARG A 148 70.76 -31.95 -12.79
C ARG A 148 71.39 -32.02 -14.17
N TRP A 149 70.90 -31.26 -15.15
CA TRP A 149 71.47 -31.23 -16.51
C TRP A 149 72.90 -30.67 -16.52
N THR A 150 73.19 -29.67 -15.68
CA THR A 150 74.55 -29.14 -15.55
C THR A 150 75.51 -30.19 -15.02
N GLU A 151 75.10 -30.99 -14.03
CA GLU A 151 75.88 -32.10 -13.50
C GLU A 151 76.09 -33.21 -14.54
N GLN A 152 75.03 -33.63 -15.22
CA GLN A 152 75.10 -34.62 -16.30
C GLN A 152 76.03 -34.18 -17.43
N CYS A 153 75.98 -32.91 -17.85
CA CYS A 153 76.90 -32.37 -18.86
C CYS A 153 78.37 -32.42 -18.42
N LYS A 154 78.66 -32.13 -17.13
CA LYS A 154 80.01 -32.27 -16.58
C LYS A 154 80.47 -33.72 -16.59
N GLU A 155 79.59 -34.64 -16.19
CA GLU A 155 79.87 -36.06 -16.16
C GLU A 155 80.10 -36.63 -17.56
N PHE A 156 79.27 -36.29 -18.54
CA PHE A 156 79.48 -36.68 -19.94
C PHE A 156 80.79 -36.12 -20.51
N LYS A 157 81.16 -34.87 -20.21
CA LYS A 157 82.48 -34.33 -20.61
C LYS A 157 83.64 -35.13 -20.01
N ALA A 158 83.53 -35.53 -18.75
CA ALA A 158 84.54 -36.36 -18.10
C ALA A 158 84.63 -37.76 -18.73
N GLN A 159 83.48 -38.37 -19.08
CA GLN A 159 83.43 -39.66 -19.77
C GLN A 159 84.02 -39.58 -21.18
N ILE A 160 83.70 -38.54 -21.96
CA ILE A 160 84.27 -38.30 -23.30
C ILE A 160 85.78 -38.12 -23.20
N ASN A 161 86.28 -37.28 -22.29
CA ASN A 161 87.73 -37.10 -22.11
C ASN A 161 88.41 -38.43 -21.77
N ARG A 162 87.79 -39.27 -20.94
CA ARG A 162 88.33 -40.60 -20.61
C ARG A 162 88.38 -41.55 -21.82
N GLN A 163 87.37 -41.53 -22.68
CA GLN A 163 87.27 -42.43 -23.83
C GLN A 163 88.10 -41.96 -25.03
N VAL A 164 88.23 -40.64 -25.26
CA VAL A 164 88.93 -40.07 -26.42
C VAL A 164 90.43 -39.92 -26.16
N LEU A 165 90.88 -39.65 -24.93
CA LEU A 165 92.31 -39.48 -24.61
C LEU A 165 93.02 -40.77 -24.20
N GLY A 166 92.30 -41.88 -24.02
CA GLY A 166 92.85 -43.13 -23.48
C GLY A 166 93.40 -42.97 -22.05
N PRO A 167 93.63 -44.08 -21.32
CA PRO A 167 94.19 -44.01 -19.97
C PRO A 167 95.67 -43.65 -20.05
N GLY A 168 96.02 -42.36 -20.13
CA GLY A 168 97.41 -41.91 -19.99
C GLY A 168 97.87 -40.61 -20.66
N CYS A 169 97.03 -39.83 -21.35
CA CYS A 169 97.51 -38.56 -21.94
C CYS A 169 97.36 -37.38 -20.94
N PRO A 170 98.43 -36.61 -20.62
CA PRO A 170 98.34 -35.48 -19.68
C PRO A 170 97.62 -34.27 -20.30
N GLN A 171 96.89 -33.54 -19.45
CA GLN A 171 96.16 -32.32 -19.82
C GLN A 171 97.13 -31.18 -20.18
N LEU A 172 96.91 -30.54 -21.33
CA LEU A 172 97.42 -29.19 -21.66
C LEU A 172 96.37 -28.15 -21.26
#